data_AF-A0A538HEG3-F1
#
_entry.id   AF-A0A538HEG3-F1
#
_cell.length_a   1.000
_cell.length_b   1.000
_cell.length_c   1.000
_cell.angle_alpha   90.00
_cell.angle_beta   90.00
_cell.angle_gamma   90.00
#
_symmetry.space_group_name_H-M   'P 1'
#
loop_
_entity.id
_entity.type
_entity.pdbx_description
1 polymer ?
#
loop_
_entity_poly.entity_id
_entity_poly.type
_entity_poly.pdbx_seq_one_letter_code
_entity_poly.pdbx_strand_id
1 'polypeptide(L)'
;MTELRRAFWKGIVACLGVVVALGFVIHALNEGNHRPEGIAERWLTAVSDTGRKGVRADATTRATKIGPLSIALPLRPTDPDNRHGLFSDLEVGRAAHVAGGVRVPFRLHQYVRHGKGPPVEAGRRPSPERTGSIVLRRAGDSWEVVALDRRLPGERVPSEGGASASRAPTSLWLTGLGIGVGLAAIAVLLVHWAEASAAESRHSRELSVSVGR
;
A
#
# COMPACT_ATOMS: atom_id res chain seq x y z
N MET A 1 -10.20 -43.58 -1.19
CA MET A 1 -10.40 -42.19 -1.69
C MET A 1 -10.67 -41.17 -0.59
N THR A 2 -11.27 -41.55 0.54
CA THR A 2 -11.61 -40.66 1.67
C THR A 2 -10.39 -40.17 2.48
N GLU A 3 -9.39 -41.03 2.71
CA GLU A 3 -8.15 -40.71 3.43
C GLU A 3 -7.31 -39.61 2.73
N LEU A 4 -7.02 -39.76 1.43
CA LEU A 4 -6.25 -38.79 0.65
C LEU A 4 -6.95 -37.42 0.59
N ARG A 5 -8.28 -37.43 0.44
CA ARG A 5 -9.10 -36.21 0.45
C ARG A 5 -9.05 -35.51 1.81
N ARG A 6 -9.06 -36.27 2.91
CA ARG A 6 -8.96 -35.75 4.28
C ARG A 6 -7.56 -35.15 4.55
N ALA A 7 -6.49 -35.79 4.09
CA ALA A 7 -5.12 -35.27 4.21
C ALA A 7 -4.93 -33.98 3.39
N PHE A 8 -5.43 -33.94 2.16
CA PHE A 8 -5.40 -32.74 1.31
C PHE A 8 -6.15 -31.56 1.94
N TRP A 9 -7.35 -31.79 2.49
CA TRP A 9 -8.12 -30.76 3.19
C TRP A 9 -7.41 -30.24 4.43
N LYS A 10 -6.74 -31.10 5.22
CA LYS A 10 -5.93 -30.67 6.36
C LYS A 10 -4.79 -29.74 5.92
N GLY A 11 -4.12 -30.06 4.80
CA GLY A 11 -3.07 -29.22 4.22
C GLY A 11 -3.59 -27.84 3.79
N ILE A 12 -4.73 -27.78 3.10
CA ILE A 12 -5.38 -26.52 2.72
C ILE A 12 -5.72 -25.68 3.95
N VAL A 13 -6.37 -26.29 4.95
CA VAL A 13 -6.77 -25.58 6.18
C VAL A 13 -5.56 -25.07 6.95
N ALA A 14 -4.48 -25.85 7.03
CA ALA A 14 -3.23 -25.40 7.63
C ALA A 14 -2.62 -24.20 6.89
N CYS A 15 -2.54 -24.26 5.55
CA CYS A 15 -2.06 -23.13 4.74
C CYS A 15 -2.92 -21.87 4.93
N LEU A 16 -4.24 -22.01 4.90
CA LEU A 16 -5.16 -20.90 5.16
C LEU A 16 -4.96 -20.32 6.56
N GLY A 17 -4.79 -21.17 7.57
CA GLY A 17 -4.48 -20.75 8.94
C GLY A 17 -3.20 -19.92 9.01
N VAL A 18 -2.13 -20.32 8.31
CA VAL A 18 -0.88 -19.56 8.29
C VAL A 18 -1.05 -18.23 7.55
N VAL A 19 -1.76 -18.19 6.42
CA VAL A 19 -2.02 -16.93 5.69
C VAL A 19 -2.80 -15.95 6.55
N VAL A 20 -3.83 -16.42 7.27
CA VAL A 20 -4.62 -15.59 8.18
C VAL A 20 -3.77 -15.10 9.35
N ALA A 21 -3.01 -15.99 10.01
CA ALA A 21 -2.13 -15.63 11.11
C ALA A 21 -1.06 -14.62 10.67
N LEU A 22 -0.52 -14.79 9.46
CA LEU A 22 0.46 -13.87 8.89
C LEU A 22 -0.16 -12.50 8.58
N GLY A 23 -1.35 -12.48 7.99
CA GLY A 23 -2.10 -11.25 7.78
C GLY A 23 -2.35 -10.49 9.08
N PHE A 24 -2.68 -11.22 10.15
CA PHE A 24 -2.84 -10.65 11.49
C PHE A 24 -1.54 -10.09 12.07
N VAL A 25 -0.42 -10.81 11.96
CA VAL A 25 0.90 -10.32 12.41
C VAL A 25 1.33 -9.08 11.64
N ILE A 26 1.19 -9.07 10.31
CA ILE A 26 1.49 -7.90 9.49
C ILE A 26 0.60 -6.73 9.88
N HIS A 27 -0.70 -6.98 10.12
CA HIS A 27 -1.63 -5.94 10.57
C HIS A 27 -1.21 -5.36 11.92
N ALA A 28 -0.98 -6.20 12.93
CA ALA A 28 -0.58 -5.78 14.28
C ALA A 28 0.78 -5.07 14.32
N LEU A 29 1.76 -5.50 13.50
CA LEU A 29 3.06 -4.83 13.38
C LEU A 29 2.99 -3.51 12.59
N ASN A 30 1.91 -3.31 11.83
CA ASN A 30 1.66 -2.11 11.03
C ASN A 30 0.69 -1.13 11.71
N GLU A 31 -0.07 -1.57 12.73
CA GLU A 31 -0.84 -0.70 13.62
C GLU A 31 0.11 0.30 14.31
N GLY A 32 -0.11 1.60 14.08
CA GLY A 32 0.71 2.68 14.63
C GLY A 32 1.93 3.10 13.78
N ASN A 33 2.36 2.29 12.80
CA ASN A 33 3.47 2.60 11.89
C ASN A 33 3.03 3.34 10.62
N HIS A 34 2.00 4.17 10.74
CA HIS A 34 1.67 5.10 9.67
C HIS A 34 2.74 6.18 9.62
N ARG A 35 3.74 5.97 8.76
CA ARG A 35 4.71 7.01 8.44
C ARG A 35 3.94 8.26 7.96
N PRO A 36 4.26 9.46 8.47
CA PRO A 36 3.55 10.69 8.10
C PRO A 36 3.58 10.94 6.59
N GLU A 37 4.66 10.57 5.91
CA GLU A 37 4.79 10.66 4.45
C GLU A 37 3.75 9.79 3.72
N GLY A 38 3.51 8.58 4.22
CA GLY A 38 2.54 7.66 3.64
C GLY A 38 1.09 8.09 3.91
N ILE A 39 0.83 8.80 5.01
CA ILE A 39 -0.47 9.43 5.26
C ILE A 39 -0.69 10.62 4.32
N ALA A 40 0.32 11.48 4.16
CA ALA A 40 0.28 12.59 3.22
C ALA A 40 0.05 12.12 1.78
N GLU A 41 0.77 11.10 1.33
CA GLU A 41 0.60 10.47 0.02
C GLU A 41 -0.83 9.94 -0.16
N ARG A 42 -1.32 9.10 0.78
CA ARG A 42 -2.68 8.54 0.72
C ARG A 42 -3.77 9.61 0.69
N TRP A 43 -3.60 10.68 1.47
CA TRP A 43 -4.54 11.80 1.48
C TRP A 43 -4.54 12.54 0.15
N LEU A 44 -3.36 12.87 -0.41
CA LEU A 44 -3.24 13.52 -1.71
C LEU A 44 -3.78 12.64 -2.85
N THR A 45 -3.55 11.32 -2.81
CA THR A 45 -4.15 10.38 -3.77
C THR A 45 -5.67 10.38 -3.67
N ALA A 46 -6.23 10.32 -2.45
CA ALA A 46 -7.67 10.40 -2.25
C ALA A 46 -8.24 11.74 -2.72
N VAL A 47 -7.56 12.87 -2.45
CA VAL A 47 -7.90 14.19 -2.98
C VAL A 47 -7.89 14.18 -4.52
N SER A 48 -6.88 13.60 -5.15
CA SER A 48 -6.79 13.45 -6.61
C SER A 48 -8.01 12.69 -7.16
N ASP A 49 -8.37 11.58 -6.53
CA ASP A 49 -9.48 10.73 -6.95
C ASP A 49 -10.85 11.41 -6.77
N THR A 50 -10.96 12.50 -5.99
CA THR A 50 -12.21 13.28 -5.92
C THR A 50 -12.57 13.97 -7.24
N GLY A 51 -11.61 14.09 -8.17
CA GLY A 51 -11.87 14.51 -9.55
C GLY A 51 -12.51 13.41 -10.41
N ARG A 52 -12.29 12.13 -10.07
CA ARG A 52 -12.59 11.01 -10.96
C ARG A 52 -14.04 10.52 -10.85
N LYS A 53 -14.75 10.48 -11.99
CA LYS A 53 -16.10 9.92 -12.07
C LYS A 53 -16.09 8.44 -11.69
N GLY A 54 -17.08 8.01 -10.91
CA GLY A 54 -17.26 6.61 -10.48
C GLY A 54 -16.62 6.26 -9.13
N VAL A 55 -15.54 6.95 -8.73
CA VAL A 55 -14.86 6.72 -7.43
C VAL A 55 -14.93 7.93 -6.49
N ARG A 56 -15.49 9.07 -6.94
CA ARG A 56 -15.56 10.32 -6.17
C ARG A 56 -16.09 10.16 -4.75
N ALA A 57 -17.18 9.41 -4.56
CA ALA A 57 -17.80 9.25 -3.24
C ALA A 57 -16.88 8.51 -2.26
N ASP A 58 -16.30 7.37 -2.70
CA ASP A 58 -15.29 6.65 -1.93
C ASP A 58 -14.05 7.51 -1.64
N ALA A 59 -13.52 8.18 -2.66
CA ALA A 59 -12.38 9.07 -2.53
C ALA A 59 -12.63 10.21 -1.53
N THR A 60 -13.84 10.77 -1.53
CA THR A 60 -14.27 11.79 -0.57
C THR A 60 -14.20 11.24 0.85
N THR A 61 -14.78 10.06 1.09
CA THR A 61 -14.74 9.38 2.41
C THR A 61 -13.31 9.06 2.84
N ARG A 62 -12.46 8.57 1.93
CA ARG A 62 -11.04 8.29 2.23
C ARG A 62 -10.27 9.56 2.59
N ALA A 63 -10.49 10.65 1.85
CA ALA A 63 -9.85 11.93 2.11
C ALA A 63 -10.29 12.51 3.45
N THR A 64 -11.60 12.58 3.72
CA THR A 64 -12.16 13.16 4.96
C THR A 64 -11.79 12.36 6.21
N LYS A 65 -11.54 11.05 6.09
CA LYS A 65 -11.03 10.22 7.19
C LYS A 65 -9.62 10.65 7.65
N ILE A 66 -8.81 11.21 6.75
CA ILE A 66 -7.42 11.61 7.04
C ILE A 66 -7.30 13.11 7.29
N GLY A 67 -8.11 13.94 6.61
CA GLY A 67 -8.17 15.37 6.87
C GLY A 67 -9.29 16.08 6.11
N PRO A 68 -9.79 17.21 6.61
CA PRO A 68 -10.87 17.96 5.98
C PRO A 68 -10.62 18.29 4.51
N LEU A 69 -11.60 18.02 3.63
CA LEU A 69 -11.49 18.35 2.20
C LEU A 69 -11.40 19.85 1.92
N SER A 70 -11.84 20.70 2.85
CA SER A 70 -11.67 22.16 2.77
C SER A 70 -10.20 22.56 2.68
N ILE A 71 -9.30 21.81 3.32
CA ILE A 71 -7.85 22.04 3.26
C ILE A 71 -7.33 21.81 1.84
N ALA A 72 -7.91 20.88 1.08
CA ALA A 72 -7.47 20.56 -0.27
C ALA A 72 -7.97 21.54 -1.35
N LEU A 73 -8.84 22.51 -1.03
CA LEU A 73 -9.40 23.45 -2.00
C LEU A 73 -8.33 24.18 -2.84
N PRO A 74 -7.22 24.70 -2.27
CA PRO A 74 -6.18 25.37 -3.04
C PRO A 74 -5.45 24.46 -4.04
N LEU A 75 -5.53 23.14 -3.86
CA LEU A 75 -4.90 22.16 -4.74
C LEU A 75 -5.77 21.80 -5.95
N ARG A 76 -7.05 22.20 -5.96
CA ARG A 76 -7.97 21.84 -7.04
C ARG A 76 -7.70 22.70 -8.29
N PRO A 77 -7.62 22.09 -9.49
CA PRO A 77 -7.58 22.85 -10.73
C PRO A 77 -8.93 23.55 -10.97
N THR A 78 -8.92 24.67 -11.68
CA THR A 78 -10.10 25.50 -11.95
C THR A 78 -11.10 24.83 -12.90
N ASP A 79 -10.62 24.01 -13.84
CA ASP A 79 -11.43 23.22 -14.79
C ASP A 79 -10.95 21.75 -14.79
N PRO A 80 -11.32 20.95 -13.76
CA PRO A 80 -10.89 19.57 -13.64
C PRO A 80 -11.49 18.70 -14.76
N ASP A 81 -10.66 17.86 -15.37
CA ASP A 81 -11.16 16.77 -16.20
C ASP A 81 -11.69 15.64 -15.31
N ASN A 82 -13.01 15.48 -15.25
CA ASN A 82 -13.65 14.49 -14.40
C ASN A 82 -13.40 13.01 -14.81
N ARG A 83 -12.70 12.76 -15.92
CA ARG A 83 -12.32 11.40 -16.36
C ARG A 83 -11.09 10.87 -15.61
N HIS A 84 -10.26 11.78 -15.12
CA HIS A 84 -8.99 11.48 -14.48
C HIS A 84 -9.00 11.93 -13.02
N GLY A 85 -7.93 11.64 -12.29
CA GLY A 85 -7.68 12.31 -11.01
C GLY A 85 -7.38 13.80 -11.23
N LEU A 86 -7.32 14.57 -10.15
CA LEU A 86 -6.91 15.97 -10.22
C LEU A 86 -5.42 16.13 -10.56
N PHE A 87 -4.60 15.15 -10.18
CA PHE A 87 -3.15 15.17 -10.36
C PHE A 87 -2.70 14.05 -11.31
N SER A 88 -1.83 14.39 -12.26
CA SER A 88 -1.15 13.46 -13.18
C SER A 88 0.10 12.86 -12.58
N ASP A 89 0.74 13.60 -11.70
CA ASP A 89 1.90 13.16 -10.95
C ASP A 89 1.83 13.73 -9.54
N LEU A 90 2.29 12.94 -8.58
CA LEU A 90 2.23 13.22 -7.16
C LEU A 90 3.49 12.68 -6.52
N GLU A 91 4.19 13.58 -5.85
CA GLU A 91 5.41 13.25 -5.14
C GLU A 91 5.39 13.84 -3.75
N VAL A 92 5.84 13.07 -2.76
CA VAL A 92 6.03 13.50 -1.38
C VAL A 92 7.49 13.31 -0.98
N GLY A 93 8.03 14.27 -0.24
CA GLY A 93 9.36 14.18 0.34
C GLY A 93 9.36 13.58 1.73
N ARG A 94 10.54 13.50 2.33
CA ARG A 94 10.72 13.03 3.70
C ARG A 94 10.06 13.96 4.71
N ALA A 95 9.46 13.38 5.74
CA ALA A 95 8.87 14.11 6.84
C ALA A 95 9.92 14.85 7.68
N ALA A 96 9.61 16.08 8.07
CA ALA A 96 10.37 16.87 9.03
C ALA A 96 9.51 17.14 10.28
N HIS A 97 10.01 16.76 11.45
CA HIS A 97 9.33 17.05 12.72
C HIS A 97 9.46 18.54 13.07
N VAL A 98 8.36 19.17 13.43
CA VAL A 98 8.30 20.57 13.85
C VAL A 98 7.51 20.69 15.16
N ALA A 99 7.59 21.85 15.80
CA ALA A 99 6.78 22.12 16.98
C ALA A 99 5.28 21.93 16.66
N GLY A 100 4.63 20.98 17.33
CA GLY A 100 3.21 20.69 17.17
C GLY A 100 2.84 19.71 16.06
N GLY A 101 3.80 19.14 15.31
CA GLY A 101 3.46 18.16 14.28
C GLY A 101 4.62 17.75 13.36
N VAL A 102 4.25 17.36 12.14
CA VAL A 102 5.16 16.95 11.09
C VAL A 102 4.82 17.70 9.80
N ARG A 103 5.84 18.12 9.07
CA ARG A 103 5.70 18.69 7.73
C ARG A 103 6.17 17.69 6.69
N VAL A 104 5.40 17.51 5.63
CA VAL A 104 5.75 16.66 4.50
C VAL A 104 5.68 17.51 3.23
N PRO A 105 6.82 17.83 2.58
CA PRO A 105 6.80 18.56 1.34
C PRO A 105 6.19 17.71 0.23
N PHE A 106 5.45 18.36 -0.67
CA PHE A 106 4.85 17.70 -1.83
C PHE A 106 5.08 18.50 -3.11
N ARG A 107 4.99 17.80 -4.24
CA ARG A 107 4.98 18.34 -5.60
C ARG A 107 3.88 17.62 -6.38
N LEU A 108 3.01 18.39 -7.03
CA LEU A 108 1.87 17.88 -7.79
C LEU A 108 1.90 18.47 -9.19
N HIS A 109 1.57 17.65 -10.18
CA HIS A 109 1.26 18.09 -11.53
C HIS A 109 -0.23 17.90 -11.76
N GLN A 110 -0.96 18.95 -12.11
CA GLN A 110 -2.41 18.90 -12.34
C GLN A 110 -2.80 18.47 -13.76
N TYR A 111 -3.86 17.67 -13.89
CA TYR A 111 -4.49 17.47 -15.20
C TYR A 111 -5.26 18.73 -15.62
N VAL A 112 -4.92 19.30 -16.78
CA VAL A 112 -5.67 20.42 -17.37
C VAL A 112 -6.41 19.90 -18.59
N ARG A 113 -7.70 20.20 -18.67
CA ARG A 113 -8.57 19.82 -19.78
C ARG A 113 -8.01 20.34 -21.12
N HIS A 114 -7.92 19.46 -22.10
CA HIS A 114 -7.48 19.78 -23.46
C HIS A 114 -8.36 20.89 -24.08
N GLY A 115 -7.74 21.99 -24.52
CA GLY A 115 -8.38 22.98 -25.42
C GLY A 115 -8.71 24.35 -24.83
N LYS A 116 -8.44 24.60 -23.54
CA LYS A 116 -8.64 25.92 -22.89
C LYS A 116 -7.38 26.46 -22.20
N GLY A 117 -6.20 26.13 -22.71
CA GLY A 117 -4.93 26.75 -22.34
C GLY A 117 -4.33 27.48 -23.55
N PRO A 118 -3.42 28.45 -23.35
CA PRO A 118 -2.76 29.13 -24.46
C PRO A 118 -2.12 28.09 -25.41
N PRO A 119 -2.07 28.35 -26.73
CA PRO A 119 -1.41 27.46 -27.67
C PRO A 119 0.06 27.37 -27.30
N VAL A 120 0.55 26.16 -27.00
CA VAL A 120 1.95 25.91 -26.67
C VAL A 120 2.54 25.06 -27.79
N GLU A 121 3.63 25.54 -28.36
CA GLU A 121 4.47 24.88 -29.37
C GLU A 121 4.86 23.45 -28.93
N ALA A 122 4.79 22.53 -29.89
CA ALA A 122 5.40 21.20 -29.91
C ALA A 122 5.79 20.52 -28.57
N GLY A 123 4.89 19.69 -28.04
CA GLY A 123 5.29 18.39 -27.45
C GLY A 123 5.39 18.25 -25.92
N ARG A 124 5.35 19.31 -25.12
CA ARG A 124 5.31 19.18 -23.64
C ARG A 124 4.55 20.35 -23.02
N ARG A 125 3.27 20.17 -22.69
CA ARG A 125 2.54 21.19 -21.94
C ARG A 125 3.03 21.20 -20.49
N PRO A 126 3.41 22.35 -19.92
CA PRO A 126 3.63 22.47 -18.49
C PRO A 126 2.28 22.26 -17.81
N SER A 127 2.10 21.09 -17.20
CA SER A 127 1.07 20.91 -16.18
C SER A 127 1.32 21.95 -15.08
N PRO A 128 0.30 22.70 -14.62
CA PRO A 128 0.50 23.67 -13.56
C PRO A 128 0.98 22.93 -12.32
N GLU A 129 2.25 23.15 -12.01
CA GLU A 129 2.93 22.53 -10.89
C GLU A 129 2.47 23.22 -9.59
N ARG A 130 2.12 22.40 -8.59
CA ARG A 130 1.79 22.87 -7.25
C ARG A 130 2.78 22.28 -6.27
N THR A 131 3.39 23.15 -5.47
CA THR A 131 4.34 22.79 -4.43
C THR A 131 3.90 23.39 -3.10
N GLY A 132 4.20 22.67 -2.02
CA GLY A 132 3.88 23.10 -0.67
C GLY A 132 4.26 22.03 0.33
N SER A 133 3.79 22.19 1.57
CA SER A 133 4.00 21.24 2.64
C SER A 133 2.69 20.93 3.35
N ILE A 134 2.42 19.64 3.51
CA ILE A 134 1.31 19.14 4.31
C ILE A 134 1.75 19.17 5.77
N VAL A 135 0.96 19.81 6.62
CA VAL A 135 1.14 19.77 8.06
C VAL A 135 0.25 18.69 8.63
N LEU A 136 0.87 17.72 9.30
CA LEU A 136 0.20 16.63 9.99
C LEU A 136 0.34 16.79 11.51
N ARG A 137 -0.72 16.45 12.22
CA ARG A 137 -0.74 16.35 13.68
C ARG A 137 -1.04 14.91 14.09
N ARG A 138 -0.49 14.48 15.22
CA ARG A 138 -0.81 13.16 15.79
C ARG A 138 -2.24 13.17 16.36
N ALA A 139 -3.05 12.20 15.97
CA ALA A 139 -4.41 11.97 16.45
C ALA A 139 -4.54 10.49 16.87
N GLY A 140 -4.34 10.24 18.17
CA GLY A 140 -4.19 8.87 18.71
C GLY A 140 -3.01 8.15 18.05
N ASP A 141 -3.28 7.00 17.46
CA ASP A 141 -2.27 6.16 16.78
C ASP A 141 -2.03 6.54 15.32
N SER A 142 -2.67 7.61 14.84
CA SER A 142 -2.64 8.02 13.44
C SER A 142 -2.16 9.47 13.26
N TRP A 143 -1.96 9.85 12.01
CA TRP A 143 -1.70 11.24 11.61
C TRP A 143 -2.93 11.79 10.90
N GLU A 144 -3.24 13.05 11.21
CA GLU A 144 -4.32 13.81 10.59
C GLU A 144 -3.73 15.02 9.85
N VAL A 145 -4.21 15.28 8.63
CA VAL A 145 -3.84 16.47 7.87
C VAL A 145 -4.61 17.67 8.41
N VAL A 146 -3.88 18.66 8.93
CA VAL A 146 -4.46 19.83 9.60
C VAL A 146 -4.26 21.13 8.82
N ALA A 147 -3.26 21.20 7.94
CA ALA A 147 -3.05 22.38 7.09
C ALA A 147 -2.23 22.07 5.83
N LEU A 148 -2.28 23.01 4.87
CA LEU A 148 -1.33 23.14 3.77
C LEU A 148 -0.60 24.47 3.92
N ASP A 149 0.71 24.39 3.97
CA ASP A 149 1.57 25.56 4.07
C ASP A 149 2.46 25.71 2.83
N ARG A 150 3.07 26.89 2.71
CA ARG A 150 4.21 27.09 1.82
C ARG A 150 5.38 26.23 2.27
N ARG A 151 6.18 25.77 1.31
CA ARG A 151 7.44 25.07 1.61
C ARG A 151 8.40 25.99 2.36
N LEU A 152 9.02 25.46 3.40
CA LEU A 152 10.12 26.10 4.09
C LEU A 152 11.43 25.94 3.28
N PRO A 153 12.42 26.82 3.47
CA PRO A 153 13.74 26.63 2.90
C PRO A 153 14.33 25.27 3.29
N GLY A 154 14.80 24.51 2.30
CA GLY A 154 15.37 23.17 2.50
C GLY A 154 14.37 22.02 2.40
N GLU A 155 13.06 22.29 2.42
CA GLU A 155 12.05 21.27 2.15
C GLU A 155 12.04 20.94 0.64
N ARG A 156 12.36 19.69 0.29
CA ARG A 156 12.46 19.22 -1.10
C ARG A 156 11.85 17.85 -1.26
N VAL A 157 11.26 17.61 -2.43
CA VAL A 157 10.84 16.27 -2.88
C VAL A 157 12.01 15.56 -3.57
N PRO A 158 11.97 14.21 -3.74
CA PRO A 158 13.07 13.45 -4.36
C PRO A 158 13.49 13.97 -5.74
N SER A 159 12.56 14.35 -6.60
CA SER A 159 12.85 14.90 -7.93
C SER A 159 13.63 16.23 -7.91
N GLU A 160 13.68 16.91 -6.77
CA GLU A 160 14.45 18.14 -6.53
C GLU A 160 15.76 17.87 -5.77
N GLY A 161 16.14 16.60 -5.62
CA GLY A 161 17.29 16.17 -4.81
C GLY A 161 17.00 16.08 -3.31
N GLY A 162 15.73 16.08 -2.91
CA GLY A 162 15.31 15.84 -1.52
C GLY A 162 15.47 14.38 -1.09
N ALA A 163 15.42 14.14 0.22
CA ALA A 163 15.42 12.77 0.74
C ALA A 163 14.13 12.04 0.35
N SER A 164 14.26 10.79 -0.07
CA SER A 164 13.11 9.92 -0.30
C SER A 164 12.29 9.68 0.96
N ALA A 165 10.98 9.46 0.77
CA ALA A 165 10.11 9.01 1.84
C ALA A 165 10.70 7.76 2.53
N SER A 166 10.55 7.72 3.85
CA SER A 166 11.12 6.66 4.69
C SER A 166 10.69 5.27 4.19
N ARG A 167 11.67 4.41 3.86
CA ARG A 167 11.44 3.02 3.43
C ARG A 167 11.17 2.13 4.66
N ALA A 168 10.45 1.03 4.45
CA ALA A 168 10.28 0.03 5.50
C ALA A 168 11.67 -0.45 5.98
N PRO A 169 11.91 -0.60 7.30
CA PRO A 169 13.18 -1.08 7.82
C PRO A 169 13.51 -2.45 7.20
N THR A 170 14.80 -2.69 6.93
CA THR A 170 15.30 -3.94 6.32
C THR A 170 14.87 -5.18 7.11
N SER A 171 14.70 -5.05 8.43
CA SER A 171 14.18 -6.12 9.29
C SER A 171 12.79 -6.62 8.87
N LEU A 172 11.88 -5.75 8.40
CA LEU A 172 10.57 -6.16 7.89
C LEU A 172 10.71 -6.98 6.61
N TRP A 173 11.61 -6.58 5.71
CA TRP A 173 11.90 -7.34 4.48
C TRP A 173 12.48 -8.71 4.79
N LEU A 174 13.45 -8.78 5.71
CA LEU A 174 14.06 -10.04 6.14
C LEU A 174 13.04 -10.95 6.83
N THR A 175 12.16 -10.38 7.65
CA THR A 175 11.07 -11.12 8.30
C THR A 175 10.10 -11.69 7.26
N GLY A 176 9.67 -10.87 6.31
CA GLY A 176 8.80 -11.32 5.21
C GLY A 176 9.45 -12.42 4.37
N LEU A 177 10.74 -12.29 4.06
CA LEU A 177 11.51 -13.31 3.35
C LEU A 177 11.59 -14.62 4.15
N GLY A 178 11.92 -14.54 5.44
CA GLY A 178 12.02 -15.71 6.32
C GLY A 178 10.70 -16.47 6.42
N ILE A 179 9.58 -15.75 6.50
CA ILE A 179 8.25 -16.34 6.49
C ILE A 179 7.96 -17.04 5.15
N GLY A 180 8.30 -16.41 4.03
CA GLY A 180 8.12 -17.01 2.70
C GLY A 180 8.91 -18.31 2.54
N VAL A 181 10.17 -18.32 2.98
CA VAL A 181 11.02 -19.54 2.98
C VAL A 181 10.45 -20.61 3.91
N GLY A 182 10.00 -20.24 5.11
CA GLY A 182 9.39 -21.17 6.06
C GLY A 182 8.14 -21.84 5.50
N LEU A 183 7.27 -21.07 4.84
CA LEU A 183 6.09 -21.59 4.16
C LEU A 183 6.45 -22.58 3.04
N ALA A 184 7.45 -22.25 2.23
CA ALA A 184 7.91 -23.14 1.17
C ALA A 184 8.47 -24.46 1.73
N ALA A 185 9.27 -24.40 2.81
CA ALA A 185 9.80 -25.59 3.46
C ALA A 185 8.69 -26.49 4.04
N ILE A 186 7.68 -25.91 4.68
CA ILE A 186 6.52 -26.65 5.19
C ILE A 186 5.78 -27.36 4.04
N ALA A 187 5.58 -26.68 2.91
CA ALA A 187 4.93 -27.28 1.74
C ALA A 187 5.73 -28.49 1.20
N VAL A 188 7.05 -28.37 1.08
CA VAL A 188 7.93 -29.47 0.65
C VAL A 188 7.85 -30.66 1.61
N LEU A 189 7.91 -30.40 2.92
CA LEU A 189 7.79 -31.44 3.95
C LEU A 189 6.44 -32.16 3.89
N LEU A 190 5.35 -31.42 3.67
CA LEU A 190 4.02 -32.01 3.51
C LEU A 190 3.92 -32.90 2.26
N VAL A 191 4.54 -32.51 1.16
CA VAL A 191 4.60 -33.33 -0.06
C VAL A 191 5.36 -34.63 0.20
N HIS A 192 6.57 -34.55 0.76
CA HIS A 192 7.36 -35.75 1.07
C HIS A 192 6.67 -36.67 2.09
N TRP A 193 6.03 -36.10 3.11
CA TRP A 193 5.27 -36.87 4.09
C TRP A 193 4.07 -37.59 3.45
N ALA A 194 3.38 -36.92 2.52
CA ALA A 194 2.27 -37.53 1.77
C ALA A 194 2.75 -38.67 0.85
N GLU A 195 3.90 -38.50 0.18
CA GLU A 195 4.52 -39.54 -0.65
C GLU A 195 4.92 -40.77 0.18
N ALA A 196 5.58 -40.56 1.32
CA ALA A 196 5.99 -41.64 2.22
C ALA A 196 4.78 -42.41 2.76
N SER A 197 3.75 -41.70 3.23
CA SER A 197 2.50 -42.31 3.74
C SER A 197 1.79 -43.13 2.66
N ALA A 198 1.85 -42.69 1.39
CA ALA A 198 1.27 -43.41 0.25
C ALA A 198 2.08 -44.66 -0.15
N ALA A 199 3.38 -44.69 0.09
CA ALA A 199 4.23 -45.87 -0.14
C ALA A 199 3.97 -46.97 0.91
N GLU A 200 3.89 -46.60 2.18
CA GLU A 200 3.64 -47.53 3.30
C GLU A 200 2.26 -48.19 3.20
N SER A 201 1.26 -47.41 2.76
CA SER A 201 -0.10 -47.90 2.48
C SER A 201 -0.15 -48.93 1.34
N ARG A 202 0.74 -48.83 0.34
CA ARG A 202 0.84 -49.80 -0.76
C ARG A 202 1.46 -51.10 -0.30
N HIS A 203 2.56 -51.03 0.46
CA HIS A 203 3.26 -52.21 0.94
C HIS A 203 2.39 -53.06 1.89
N SER A 204 1.63 -52.40 2.77
CA SER A 204 0.68 -53.07 3.67
C SER A 204 -0.44 -53.82 2.92
N ARG A 205 -0.90 -53.28 1.77
CA ARG A 205 -1.89 -53.98 0.93
C ARG A 205 -1.31 -55.22 0.26
N GLU A 206 -0.10 -55.14 -0.29
CA GLU A 206 0.55 -56.28 -0.95
C GLU A 206 0.77 -57.44 0.01
N LEU A 207 1.20 -57.15 1.25
CA LEU A 207 1.35 -58.15 2.31
C LEU A 207 0.02 -58.81 2.67
N SER A 208 -1.07 -58.03 2.79
CA SER A 208 -2.41 -58.58 3.08
C SER A 208 -2.97 -59.47 1.96
N VAL A 209 -2.60 -59.23 0.69
CA VAL A 209 -3.01 -60.05 -0.46
C VAL A 209 -2.19 -61.36 -0.52
N SER A 210 -0.93 -61.35 -0.06
CA SER A 210 -0.07 -62.54 -0.04
C SER A 210 -0.43 -63.56 1.03
N VAL A 211 -0.96 -63.14 2.18
CA VAL A 211 -1.32 -64.05 3.29
C VAL A 211 -2.69 -64.71 3.08
N GLY A 212 -3.51 -64.18 2.17
CA GLY A 212 -4.84 -64.71 1.83
C GLY A 212 -4.87 -65.74 0.69
N ARG A 213 -3.72 -66.17 0.16
CA ARG A 213 -3.59 -67.24 -0.84
C ARG A 213 -2.91 -68.45 -0.22
#